data_AF-W4Q1Y9-F1
#
_entry.id   AF-W4Q1Y9-F1
#
_cell.length_a   1.000
_cell.length_b   1.000
_cell.length_c   1.000
_cell.angle_alpha   90.00
_cell.angle_beta   90.00
_cell.angle_gamma   90.00
#
_symmetry.space_group_name_H-M   'P 1'
#
loop_
_entity.id
_entity.type
_entity.pdbx_description
1 polymer ?
#
loop_
_entity_poly.entity_id
_entity_poly.type
_entity_poly.pdbx_seq_one_letter_code
_entity_poly.pdbx_strand_id
1 'polypeptide(L)'
;MSQTDIWQYLKVEAPTVTRTLTRMESSGWINRRQGKDKRERIIELSSHAKQFFPTIKGKIETLDQEYLAPLSEQERLQLLHLLEKLGTKKDDLDES
;
A
#
# COMPACT_ATOMS: atom_id res chain seq x y z
N MET A 1 -10.88 5.50 -0.24
CA MET A 1 -10.96 4.22 -0.97
C MET A 1 -11.97 3.32 -0.26
N SER A 2 -12.85 2.66 -0.99
CA SER A 2 -13.77 1.67 -0.42
C SER A 2 -12.99 0.39 -0.06
N GLN A 3 -13.49 -0.38 0.91
CA GLN A 3 -12.91 -1.70 1.20
C GLN A 3 -12.94 -2.62 -0.03
N THR A 4 -13.93 -2.46 -0.91
CA THR A 4 -14.03 -3.21 -2.16
C THR A 4 -12.87 -2.88 -3.09
N ASP A 5 -12.60 -1.59 -3.26
CA ASP A 5 -11.51 -1.11 -4.11
C ASP A 5 -10.16 -1.63 -3.58
N ILE A 6 -9.97 -1.68 -2.24
CA ILE A 6 -8.72 -2.15 -1.63
C ILE A 6 -8.41 -3.61 -2.01
N TRP A 7 -9.37 -4.54 -1.90
CA TRP A 7 -9.07 -5.95 -2.18
C TRP A 7 -8.89 -6.22 -3.68
N GLN A 8 -9.60 -5.48 -4.52
CA GLN A 8 -9.42 -5.52 -5.97
C GLN A 8 -8.05 -4.98 -6.37
N TYR A 9 -7.66 -3.82 -5.82
CA TYR A 9 -6.37 -3.19 -6.09
C TYR A 9 -5.20 -4.08 -5.63
N LEU A 10 -5.28 -4.59 -4.39
CA LEU A 10 -4.24 -5.46 -3.84
C LEU A 10 -4.24 -6.87 -4.43
N LYS A 11 -5.20 -7.20 -5.32
CA LYS A 11 -5.36 -8.53 -5.95
C LYS A 11 -5.35 -9.66 -4.91
N VAL A 12 -6.04 -9.46 -3.79
CA VAL A 12 -6.16 -10.42 -2.67
C VAL A 12 -7.63 -10.65 -2.30
N GLU A 13 -7.91 -11.83 -1.75
CA GLU A 13 -9.27 -12.21 -1.35
C GLU A 13 -9.89 -11.25 -0.32
N ALA A 14 -11.16 -10.90 -0.52
CA ALA A 14 -11.90 -9.97 0.34
C ALA A 14 -11.88 -10.33 1.85
N PRO A 15 -11.98 -11.63 2.26
CA PRO A 15 -11.83 -12.00 3.67
C PRO A 15 -10.46 -11.67 4.26
N THR A 16 -9.39 -11.75 3.46
CA THR A 16 -8.03 -11.41 3.89
C THR A 16 -7.91 -9.92 4.18
N VAL A 17 -8.37 -9.08 3.25
CA VAL A 17 -8.40 -7.62 3.46
C VAL A 17 -9.28 -7.25 4.65
N THR A 18 -10.44 -7.86 4.78
CA THR A 18 -11.35 -7.60 5.92
C THR A 18 -10.65 -7.85 7.26
N ARG A 19 -9.97 -9.00 7.39
CA ARG A 19 -9.21 -9.33 8.62
C ARG A 19 -8.09 -8.34 8.89
N THR A 20 -7.33 -7.95 7.86
CA THR A 20 -6.25 -6.96 7.99
C THR A 20 -6.79 -5.61 8.43
N LEU A 21 -7.83 -5.10 7.79
CA LEU A 21 -8.46 -3.83 8.16
C LEU A 21 -9.00 -3.86 9.60
N THR A 22 -9.57 -4.98 10.06
CA THR A 22 -10.07 -5.08 11.45
C THR A 22 -8.92 -4.97 12.46
N ARG A 23 -7.79 -5.58 12.16
CA ARG A 23 -6.57 -5.45 12.98
C ARG A 23 -6.01 -4.03 12.94
N MET A 24 -5.98 -3.40 11.77
CA MET A 24 -5.50 -2.02 11.63
C MET A 24 -6.39 -1.02 12.38
N GLU A 25 -7.70 -1.22 12.35
CA GLU A 25 -8.66 -0.37 13.07
C GLU A 25 -8.52 -0.54 14.59
N SER A 26 -8.48 -1.78 15.08
CA SER A 26 -8.30 -2.06 16.52
C SER A 26 -6.96 -1.57 17.08
N SER A 27 -5.93 -1.44 16.24
CA SER A 27 -4.64 -0.85 16.61
C SER A 27 -4.53 0.65 16.30
N GLY A 28 -5.62 1.29 15.88
CA GLY A 28 -5.70 2.75 15.72
C GLY A 28 -5.03 3.30 14.46
N TRP A 29 -4.71 2.47 13.46
CA TRP A 29 -4.11 2.91 12.20
C TRP A 29 -5.13 3.44 11.18
N ILE A 30 -6.38 2.97 11.25
CA ILE A 30 -7.43 3.39 10.33
C ILE A 30 -8.73 3.68 11.07
N ASN A 31 -9.62 4.40 10.38
CA ASN A 31 -11.03 4.56 10.73
C ASN A 31 -11.90 4.03 9.59
N ARG A 32 -13.04 3.41 9.92
CA ARG A 32 -14.08 3.06 8.95
C ARG A 32 -15.24 4.04 9.01
N ARG A 33 -15.71 4.48 7.84
CA ARG A 33 -16.92 5.29 7.71
C ARG A 33 -17.90 4.67 6.72
N GLN A 34 -19.18 4.96 6.91
CA GLN A 34 -20.20 4.61 5.92
C GLN A 34 -19.97 5.43 4.65
N GLY A 35 -20.01 4.75 3.50
CA GLY A 35 -19.94 5.40 2.20
C GLY A 35 -21.28 6.02 1.77
N LYS A 36 -21.39 6.36 0.48
CA LYS A 36 -22.65 6.90 -0.07
C LYS A 36 -23.73 5.80 -0.12
N ASP A 37 -23.37 4.58 -0.49
CA ASP A 37 -24.21 3.39 -0.29
C ASP A 37 -24.08 2.92 1.17
N LYS A 38 -25.20 2.59 1.81
CA LYS A 38 -25.22 2.11 3.20
C LYS A 38 -24.39 0.84 3.43
N ARG A 39 -24.16 0.04 2.38
CA ARG A 39 -23.35 -1.19 2.39
C ARG A 39 -21.86 -0.91 2.19
N GLU A 40 -21.51 0.28 1.71
CA GLU A 40 -20.13 0.66 1.45
C GLU A 40 -19.42 1.05 2.75
N ARG A 41 -18.14 0.69 2.86
CA ARG A 41 -17.25 1.08 3.95
C ARG A 41 -16.03 1.76 3.36
N ILE A 42 -15.88 3.03 3.69
CA ILE A 42 -14.73 3.84 3.31
C ILE A 42 -13.67 3.68 4.39
N ILE A 43 -12.45 3.40 3.96
CA ILE A 43 -11.28 3.24 4.82
C ILE A 43 -10.42 4.50 4.73
N GLU A 44 -10.02 5.03 5.88
CA GLU A 44 -9.14 6.18 5.97
C GLU A 44 -8.07 5.98 7.04
N LEU A 45 -6.88 6.52 6.79
CA LEU A 45 -5.84 6.59 7.83
C LEU A 45 -6.32 7.46 9.00
N SER A 46 -6.06 6.98 10.22
CA SER A 46 -6.27 7.77 11.42
C SER A 46 -5.30 8.95 11.50
N SER A 47 -5.57 9.91 12.37
CA SER A 47 -4.63 11.03 12.62
C SER A 47 -3.28 10.52 13.11
N HIS A 48 -3.27 9.48 13.95
CA HIS A 48 -2.05 8.82 14.41
C HIS A 48 -1.26 8.24 13.24
N ALA A 49 -1.91 7.48 12.37
CA ALA A 49 -1.26 6.90 11.20
C ALA A 49 -0.68 7.95 10.26
N LYS A 50 -1.41 9.05 10.01
CA LYS A 50 -0.93 10.15 9.16
C LYS A 50 0.33 10.83 9.73
N GLN A 51 0.41 10.99 11.06
CA GLN A 51 1.60 11.54 11.71
C GLN A 51 2.80 10.59 11.65
N PHE A 52 2.57 9.28 11.72
CA PHE A 52 3.62 8.27 11.64
C PHE A 52 4.06 7.92 10.21
N PHE A 53 3.23 8.22 9.21
CA PHE A 53 3.48 7.88 7.81
C PHE A 53 4.85 8.33 7.27
N PRO A 54 5.33 9.57 7.54
CA PRO A 54 6.66 10.01 7.11
C PRO A 54 7.79 9.14 7.68
N THR A 55 7.66 8.68 8.93
CA THR A 55 8.66 7.80 9.56
C THR A 55 8.69 6.44 8.89
N ILE A 56 7.54 5.88 8.54
CA ILE A 56 7.46 4.59 7.81
C ILE A 56 8.10 4.76 6.43
N LYS A 57 7.74 5.83 5.71
CA LYS A 57 8.28 6.13 4.39
C LYS A 57 9.80 6.25 4.41
N GLY A 58 10.36 7.01 5.34
CA GLY A 58 11.81 7.17 5.47
C GLY A 58 12.52 5.84 5.73
N LYS A 59 11.94 4.95 6.57
CA LYS A 59 12.50 3.61 6.79
C LYS A 59 12.50 2.74 5.54
N ILE A 60 11.43 2.80 4.73
CA ILE A 60 11.36 2.07 3.47
C ILE A 60 12.43 2.59 2.50
N GLU A 61 12.57 3.91 2.37
CA GLU A 61 13.58 4.53 1.51
C GLU A 61 15.01 4.14 1.93
N THR A 62 15.30 4.10 3.23
CA THR A 62 16.60 3.61 3.72
C THR A 62 16.84 2.16 3.36
N LEU A 63 15.84 1.29 3.56
CA LEU A 63 15.96 -0.13 3.19
C LEU A 63 16.19 -0.29 1.68
N ASP A 64 15.43 0.41 0.85
CA ASP A 64 15.61 0.39 -0.60
C ASP A 64 17.01 0.84 -0.99
N GLN A 65 17.54 1.90 -0.36
CA GLN A 65 18.92 2.34 -0.59
C GLN A 65 19.93 1.27 -0.20
N GLU A 66 19.78 0.62 0.95
CA GLU A 66 20.69 -0.44 1.42
C GLU A 66 20.66 -1.67 0.50
N TYR A 67 19.48 -2.12 0.11
CA TYR A 67 19.32 -3.30 -0.75
C TYR A 67 19.78 -3.05 -2.18
N LEU A 68 19.60 -1.83 -2.70
CA LEU A 68 19.99 -1.48 -4.06
C LEU A 68 21.42 -0.93 -4.15
N ALA A 69 22.06 -0.56 -3.04
CA ALA A 69 23.43 -0.02 -3.02
C ALA A 69 24.46 -0.89 -3.77
N PRO A 70 24.43 -2.23 -3.70
CA PRO A 70 25.37 -3.06 -4.44
C PRO A 70 25.17 -3.07 -5.96
N LEU A 71 24.00 -2.65 -6.45
CA LEU A 71 23.65 -2.68 -7.87
C LEU A 71 24.04 -1.37 -8.56
N SER A 72 24.78 -1.50 -9.67
CA SER A 72 24.99 -0.41 -10.62
C SER A 72 23.67 0.08 -11.22
N GLU A 73 23.69 1.27 -11.83
CA GLU A 73 22.50 1.82 -12.49
C GLU A 73 21.94 0.88 -13.57
N GLN A 74 22.83 0.24 -14.35
CA GLN A 74 22.43 -0.72 -15.39
C GLN A 74 21.75 -1.96 -14.80
N GLU A 75 22.27 -2.50 -13.70
CA GLU A 75 21.67 -3.65 -13.01
C GLU A 75 20.31 -3.30 -12.40
N ARG A 76 20.14 -2.08 -11.89
CA ARG A 76 18.84 -1.59 -11.39
C ARG A 76 17.81 -1.50 -12.51
N LEU A 77 18.20 -0.96 -13.66
CA LEU A 77 17.33 -0.91 -14.84
C LEU A 77 16.97 -2.32 -15.34
N GLN A 78 17.94 -3.25 -15.33
CA GLN A 78 17.69 -4.64 -15.68
C GLN A 78 16.73 -5.30 -14.70
N LEU A 79 16.90 -5.08 -13.39
CA LEU A 79 15.98 -5.57 -12.36
C LEU A 79 14.56 -5.05 -12.58
N LEU A 80 14.40 -3.75 -12.84
CA LEU A 80 13.09 -3.15 -13.15
C LEU A 80 12.44 -3.80 -14.38
N HIS A 81 13.20 -3.99 -15.46
CA HIS A 81 12.71 -4.67 -16.66
C HIS A 81 12.27 -6.11 -16.40
N LEU A 82 13.01 -6.85 -15.57
CA LEU A 82 12.66 -8.21 -15.17
C LEU A 82 11.40 -8.24 -14.31
N LEU A 83 11.27 -7.30 -13.37
CA LEU A 83 10.08 -7.13 -12.53
C LEU A 83 8.83 -6.82 -13.37
N GLU A 84 8.94 -5.90 -14.34
CA GLU A 84 7.87 -5.59 -15.29
C GLU A 84 7.42 -6.83 -16.09
N LYS A 85 8.36 -7.64 -16.56
CA LYS A 85 8.06 -8.90 -17.27
C LYS A 85 7.34 -9.92 -16.39
N LEU A 86 7.60 -9.93 -15.09
CA LEU A 86 6.90 -10.79 -14.12
C LEU A 86 5.50 -10.27 -13.77
N GLY A 87 5.07 -9.15 -14.38
CA GLY A 87 3.75 -8.58 -14.14
C GLY A 87 3.67 -7.78 -12.84
N THR A 88 4.81 -7.37 -12.26
CA THR A 88 4.82 -6.44 -11.11
C THR A 88 4.58 -4.98 -11.55
N LYS A 89 3.95 -4.79 -12.71
CA LYS A 89 3.64 -3.47 -13.26
C LYS A 89 2.91 -2.68 -12.16
N LYS A 90 3.44 -1.50 -11.83
CA LYS A 90 2.73 -0.50 -11.04
C LYS A 90 1.49 -0.11 -11.85
N ASP A 91 0.37 -0.75 -11.57
CA ASP A 91 -0.94 -0.22 -11.94
C ASP A 91 -1.14 1.03 -11.04
N ASP A 92 -0.98 2.20 -11.65
CA ASP A 92 -1.37 3.56 -11.22
C ASP A 92 -0.90 4.05 -9.84
N LEU A 93 0.18 4.83 -9.86
CA LEU A 93 0.43 5.91 -8.89
C LEU A 93 0.55 7.24 -9.64
N ASP A 94 -0.44 7.54 -10.47
CA ASP A 94 -0.78 8.92 -10.84
C ASP A 94 -2.08 9.26 -10.10
N GLU A 95 -1.94 9.88 -8.93
CA GLU A 95 -2.90 10.84 -8.38
C GLU A 95 -2.22 11.57 -7.21
N SER A 96 -1.51 12.66 -7.52
CA SER A 96 -1.41 13.95 -6.79
C SER A 96 -0.17 14.72 -7.25
#